data_AF-A0A397BS49-F1
#
_entry.id   AF-A0A397BS49-F1
#
_cell.length_a   1.000
_cell.length_b   1.000
_cell.length_c   1.000
_cell.angle_alpha   90.00
_cell.angle_beta   90.00
_cell.angle_gamma   90.00
#
_symmetry.space_group_name_H-M   'P 1'
#
loop_
_entity.id
_entity.type
_entity.pdbx_description
1 polymer ?
#
loop_
_entity_poly.entity_id
_entity_poly.type
_entity_poly.pdbx_seq_one_letter_code
_entity_poly.pdbx_strand_id
1 'polypeptide(L)'
;MTPHPRPVMINHRSAWLSGFYLVNLVCMPFLVYLTEVSPLAIVHRQNQPPFPLAPALTHALAQQYVAQFQILYNVTTLPRNTGYVYDRDRVVDVMRTVVSPSDCANPSTLLNGILGVAYFTPDAKSAVLSCVCGNTTTVDVRRAWRLNLIVAPSSTNALWIVPGNDLNGHMGASYTVYYLFVPDKLSAPWLIAKFVYRGLLSVAILGLALRGYYRHIRQLRTDLTRFPLQPPTTNGNAIVRYDVVVGEPSCLIMSSPWVCLAFVADIIASTEYMGQSCLRLCQTQNLIYFGMAMVYLGRLVWCAYGTLAAHNAVRKRWKWTALSSPVDSTQVVVLVYFVGGFLTFVQALWPALISVYTWLFCLDSIEAFDAPDRRLVAMNIALVIFVYLLTICGTPYIVTAGTQLTRRLFPRGVGYSCRKVRHSVSQQRVGGSRRRSPARSPDSTNSATLAVLRPPALLTPNDTKGYIRQWFCPIQGSVACVGGSMYQLFHAHPGVFQVQGTINQTASDCFVCGYDKSDVLVEVVCVSLVSQVDLTPHKHDSRDVVTYLSRSIDSIGCGTTTVRNNPLTEFAVGRLVVGGRRDDGGSGAPSIELRRGANNSAWIM
;
A
#
# COMPACT_ATOMS: atom_id res chain seq x y z
N MET A 1 11.78 34.80 34.54
CA MET A 1 10.81 33.75 34.89
C MET A 1 11.37 32.43 34.38
N THR A 2 11.78 31.54 35.28
CA THR A 2 12.16 30.17 34.91
C THR A 2 10.92 29.45 34.37
N PRO A 3 10.97 28.82 33.18
CA PRO A 3 9.82 28.09 32.67
C PRO A 3 9.53 26.92 33.61
N HIS A 4 8.35 26.92 34.25
CA HIS A 4 7.90 25.75 35.00
C HIS A 4 7.73 24.57 34.05
N PRO A 5 8.28 23.39 34.39
CA PRO A 5 8.15 22.20 33.55
C PRO A 5 6.67 21.85 33.41
N ARG A 6 6.22 21.71 32.16
CA ARG A 6 4.84 21.32 31.85
C ARG A 6 4.76 19.80 31.74
N PRO A 7 3.83 19.12 32.45
CA PRO A 7 3.61 17.70 32.23
C PRO A 7 3.19 17.45 30.77
N VAL A 8 3.90 16.51 30.13
CA VAL A 8 3.60 16.04 28.77
C VAL A 8 3.27 14.56 28.82
N MET A 9 2.04 14.20 28.47
CA MET A 9 1.58 12.82 28.37
C MET A 9 1.45 12.41 26.90
N ILE A 10 1.67 11.11 26.64
CA ILE A 10 1.40 10.53 25.33
C ILE A 10 0.08 9.78 25.44
N ASN A 11 -0.85 10.02 24.51
CA ASN A 11 -2.13 9.32 24.49
C ASN A 11 -1.89 7.82 24.25
N HIS A 12 -2.18 7.00 25.26
CA HIS A 12 -1.92 5.56 25.26
C HIS A 12 -2.58 4.82 24.09
N ARG A 13 -3.80 5.22 23.67
CA ARG A 13 -4.51 4.59 22.55
C ARG A 13 -3.81 4.86 21.23
N SER A 14 -3.38 6.11 21.02
CA SER A 14 -2.63 6.49 19.82
C SER A 14 -1.25 5.82 19.77
N ALA A 15 -0.57 5.69 20.90
CA ALA A 15 0.71 5.00 21.00
C ALA A 15 0.56 3.49 20.73
N TRP A 16 -0.49 2.86 21.26
CA TRP A 16 -0.79 1.45 20.99
C TRP A 16 -1.09 1.21 19.52
N LEU A 17 -1.92 2.06 18.89
CA LEU A 17 -2.23 1.96 17.47
C LEU A 17 -0.97 2.16 16.60
N SER A 18 -0.15 3.17 16.91
CA SER A 18 1.13 3.40 16.24
C SER A 18 2.07 2.19 16.38
N GLY A 19 2.17 1.62 17.59
CA GLY A 19 2.95 0.41 17.85
C GLY A 19 2.42 -0.81 17.10
N PHE A 20 1.10 -0.97 16.99
CA PHE A 20 0.48 -2.04 16.21
C PHE A 20 0.83 -1.93 14.72
N TYR A 21 0.75 -0.73 14.13
CA TYR A 21 1.19 -0.52 12.74
C TYR A 21 2.68 -0.79 12.55
N LEU A 22 3.53 -0.43 13.51
CA LEU A 22 4.95 -0.77 13.49
C LEU A 22 5.17 -2.28 13.50
N VAL A 23 4.53 -3.01 14.42
CA VAL A 23 4.64 -4.48 14.50
C VAL A 23 4.19 -5.12 13.19
N ASN A 24 3.03 -4.71 12.67
CA ASN A 24 2.53 -5.18 11.39
C ASN A 24 3.57 -4.97 10.28
N LEU A 25 4.15 -3.78 10.18
CA LEU A 25 5.13 -3.43 9.16
C LEU A 25 6.44 -4.22 9.28
N VAL A 26 6.93 -4.46 10.51
CA VAL A 26 8.12 -5.28 10.76
C VAL A 26 7.86 -6.76 10.49
N CYS A 27 6.62 -7.23 10.69
CA CYS A 27 6.23 -8.61 10.38
C CYS A 27 5.91 -8.84 8.90
N MET A 28 5.71 -7.80 8.09
CA MET A 28 5.35 -7.93 6.66
C MET A 28 6.25 -8.87 5.85
N PRO A 29 7.61 -8.85 5.98
CA PRO A 29 8.47 -9.79 5.26
C PRO A 29 8.23 -11.27 5.62
N PHE A 30 7.64 -11.55 6.79
CA PHE A 30 7.40 -12.90 7.29
C PHE A 30 5.97 -13.40 7.05
N LEU A 31 5.01 -12.53 6.71
CA LEU A 31 3.61 -12.92 6.41
C LEU A 31 3.51 -13.96 5.30
N VAL A 32 4.52 -13.99 4.44
CA VAL A 32 4.71 -14.98 3.39
C VAL A 32 4.69 -16.43 3.87
N TYR A 33 5.19 -16.72 5.08
CA TYR A 33 5.25 -18.08 5.63
C TYR A 33 3.91 -18.63 6.10
N LEU A 34 2.83 -17.85 5.96
CA LEU A 34 1.47 -18.37 6.09
C LEU A 34 1.14 -19.38 4.98
N THR A 35 1.76 -19.26 3.81
CA THR A 35 1.58 -20.17 2.67
C THR A 35 2.89 -20.79 2.21
N GLU A 36 4.01 -20.08 2.30
CA GLU A 36 5.34 -20.60 1.96
C GLU A 36 5.86 -21.61 2.97
N VAL A 37 6.60 -22.61 2.47
CA VAL A 37 7.32 -23.54 3.34
C VAL A 37 8.43 -22.80 4.06
N SER A 38 8.39 -22.83 5.40
CA SER A 38 9.43 -22.26 6.25
C SER A 38 10.77 -23.00 6.06
N PRO A 39 11.92 -22.30 6.05
CA PRO A 39 13.22 -22.97 6.04
C PRO A 39 13.42 -23.89 7.25
N LEU A 40 12.74 -23.62 8.36
CA LEU A 40 12.82 -24.40 9.59
C LEU A 40 11.99 -25.69 9.55
N ALA A 41 11.10 -25.84 8.55
CA ALA A 41 10.27 -27.02 8.39
C ALA A 41 11.05 -28.13 7.67
N ILE A 42 11.78 -28.95 8.44
CA ILE A 42 12.61 -30.06 7.93
C ILE A 42 11.77 -31.13 7.22
N VAL A 43 10.57 -31.42 7.74
CA VAL A 43 9.67 -32.50 7.28
C VAL A 43 9.26 -32.34 5.81
N HIS A 44 8.99 -31.10 5.38
CA HIS A 44 8.47 -30.81 4.04
C HIS A 44 9.52 -31.02 2.94
N ARG A 45 10.82 -31.05 3.29
CA ARG A 45 11.92 -31.22 2.34
C ARG A 45 12.23 -32.68 1.99
N GLN A 46 11.84 -33.64 2.82
CA GLN A 46 12.16 -35.06 2.61
C GLN A 46 11.09 -35.79 1.81
N ASN A 47 9.82 -35.39 1.96
CA ASN A 47 8.68 -36.14 1.41
C ASN A 47 8.16 -35.60 0.07
N GLN A 48 8.59 -34.42 -0.37
CA GLN A 48 8.26 -33.93 -1.71
C GLN A 48 8.84 -34.89 -2.76
N PRO A 49 8.05 -35.37 -3.74
CA PRO A 49 8.51 -36.35 -4.71
C PRO A 49 9.81 -35.87 -5.37
N PRO A 50 10.82 -36.73 -5.53
CA PRO A 50 12.06 -36.36 -6.20
C PRO A 50 11.76 -36.19 -7.69
N PHE A 51 11.31 -35.00 -8.08
CA PHE A 51 11.31 -34.60 -9.48
C PHE A 51 12.78 -34.40 -9.86
N PRO A 52 13.39 -35.23 -10.72
CA PRO A 52 14.77 -35.01 -11.14
C PRO A 52 14.97 -33.57 -11.60
N LEU A 53 16.14 -33.04 -11.27
CA LEU A 53 16.76 -31.84 -11.84
C LEU A 53 17.03 -31.97 -13.35
N ALA A 54 16.29 -32.81 -14.07
CA ALA A 54 16.42 -32.96 -15.49
C ALA A 54 16.12 -31.59 -16.14
N PRO A 55 17.08 -31.04 -16.91
CA PRO A 55 16.97 -29.70 -17.47
C PRO A 55 15.78 -29.58 -18.43
N ALA A 56 15.34 -30.69 -19.04
CA ALA A 56 14.13 -30.77 -19.86
C ALA A 56 13.22 -31.91 -19.38
N LEU A 57 11.91 -31.64 -19.37
CA LEU A 57 10.88 -32.65 -19.14
C LEU A 57 10.58 -33.36 -20.46
N THR A 58 10.87 -34.66 -20.56
CA THR A 58 10.51 -35.49 -21.73
C THR A 58 9.11 -36.07 -21.58
N HIS A 59 8.50 -36.54 -22.68
CA HIS A 59 7.19 -37.17 -22.63
C HIS A 59 7.20 -38.44 -21.78
N ALA A 60 8.22 -39.29 -21.93
CA ALA A 60 8.35 -40.52 -21.14
C ALA A 60 8.42 -40.23 -19.63
N LEU A 61 9.17 -39.20 -19.23
CA LEU A 61 9.30 -38.79 -17.83
C LEU A 61 7.99 -38.19 -17.30
N ALA A 62 7.30 -37.40 -18.11
CA ALA A 62 5.97 -36.86 -17.78
C ALA A 62 4.96 -37.99 -17.49
N GLN A 63 4.96 -39.06 -18.29
CA GLN A 63 4.07 -40.22 -18.06
C GLN A 63 4.42 -40.98 -16.76
N GLN A 64 5.71 -41.15 -16.46
CA GLN A 64 6.15 -41.76 -15.21
C GLN A 64 5.67 -40.96 -13.99
N TYR A 65 5.71 -39.63 -14.05
CA TYR A 65 5.21 -38.79 -12.96
C TYR A 65 3.71 -38.92 -12.76
N VAL A 66 2.92 -38.90 -13.83
CA VAL A 66 1.47 -39.08 -13.71
C VAL A 66 1.15 -40.44 -13.07
N ALA A 67 1.84 -41.51 -13.47
CA ALA A 67 1.66 -42.82 -12.87
C ALA A 67 2.00 -42.84 -11.36
N GLN A 68 3.07 -42.16 -10.93
CA GLN A 68 3.39 -42.02 -9.51
C GLN A 68 2.33 -41.22 -8.75
N PHE A 69 1.82 -40.13 -9.33
CA PHE A 69 0.78 -39.33 -8.71
C PHE A 69 -0.54 -40.08 -8.58
N GLN A 70 -0.90 -40.92 -9.55
CA GLN A 70 -2.08 -41.78 -9.47
C GLN A 70 -2.00 -42.79 -8.32
N ILE A 71 -0.79 -43.28 -8.01
CA ILE A 71 -0.58 -44.19 -6.87
C ILE A 71 -0.75 -43.42 -5.54
N LEU A 72 -0.21 -42.21 -5.45
CA LEU A 72 -0.25 -41.39 -4.23
C LEU A 72 -1.64 -40.79 -3.96
N TYR A 73 -2.32 -40.33 -5.01
CA TYR A 73 -3.56 -39.58 -4.93
C TYR A 73 -4.63 -40.31 -5.73
N ASN A 74 -5.50 -41.02 -5.02
CA ASN A 74 -6.61 -41.76 -5.59
C ASN A 74 -7.83 -41.69 -4.66
N VAL A 75 -8.89 -42.41 -5.03
CA VAL A 75 -10.15 -42.44 -4.27
C VAL A 75 -10.01 -42.99 -2.85
N THR A 76 -8.99 -43.82 -2.57
CA THR A 76 -8.78 -44.43 -1.24
C THR A 76 -7.88 -43.58 -0.35
N THR A 77 -6.93 -42.83 -0.92
CA THR A 77 -6.01 -41.97 -0.16
C THR A 77 -6.56 -40.59 0.12
N LEU A 78 -7.46 -40.07 -0.73
CA LEU A 78 -8.06 -38.74 -0.57
C LEU A 78 -9.42 -38.80 0.17
N PRO A 79 -9.73 -37.82 1.05
CA PRO A 79 -11.02 -37.76 1.75
C PRO A 79 -12.22 -37.74 0.79
N ARG A 80 -13.31 -38.44 1.10
CA ARG A 80 -14.53 -38.37 0.26
C ARG A 80 -15.18 -36.98 0.29
N ASN A 81 -15.99 -36.66 -0.71
CA ASN A 81 -16.76 -35.41 -0.86
C ASN A 81 -15.91 -34.11 -0.81
N THR A 82 -14.60 -34.19 -1.06
CA THR A 82 -13.68 -33.04 -0.95
C THR A 82 -13.00 -32.76 -2.29
N GLY A 83 -13.40 -31.70 -2.98
CA GLY A 83 -12.85 -31.35 -4.31
C GLY A 83 -11.45 -30.74 -4.28
N TYR A 84 -11.01 -30.21 -3.13
CA TYR A 84 -9.69 -29.60 -2.99
C TYR A 84 -9.01 -30.05 -1.68
N VAL A 85 -7.78 -30.55 -1.79
CA VAL A 85 -6.96 -31.02 -0.68
C VAL A 85 -5.54 -30.47 -0.83
N TYR A 86 -4.99 -29.94 0.24
CA TYR A 86 -3.58 -29.57 0.31
C TYR A 86 -2.82 -30.62 1.12
N ASP A 87 -1.98 -31.42 0.45
CA ASP A 87 -1.05 -32.34 1.09
C ASP A 87 0.12 -31.53 1.67
N ARG A 88 0.10 -31.34 2.99
CA ARG A 88 1.13 -30.57 3.70
C ARG A 88 2.48 -31.27 3.70
N ASP A 89 2.51 -32.60 3.76
CA ASP A 89 3.75 -33.36 3.87
C ASP A 89 4.55 -33.30 2.56
N ARG A 90 3.83 -33.30 1.43
CA ARG A 90 4.44 -33.27 0.08
C ARG A 90 4.39 -31.91 -0.60
N VAL A 91 3.73 -30.92 0.01
CA VAL A 91 3.53 -29.56 -0.53
C VAL A 91 2.86 -29.62 -1.89
N VAL A 92 1.69 -30.26 -1.96
CA VAL A 92 0.93 -30.45 -3.21
C VAL A 92 -0.51 -29.99 -3.05
N ASP A 93 -0.97 -29.18 -4.00
CA ASP A 93 -2.39 -28.87 -4.14
C ASP A 93 -3.03 -29.89 -5.08
N VAL A 94 -3.99 -30.66 -4.55
CA VAL A 94 -4.71 -31.71 -5.26
C VAL A 94 -6.15 -31.26 -5.46
N MET A 95 -6.61 -31.27 -6.70
CA MET A 95 -7.95 -30.88 -7.10
C MET A 95 -8.65 -32.04 -7.80
N ARG A 96 -9.92 -32.25 -7.46
CA ARG A 96 -10.81 -33.21 -8.09
C ARG A 96 -12.07 -32.48 -8.53
N THR A 97 -12.30 -32.47 -9.84
CA THR A 97 -13.52 -31.91 -10.42
C THR A 97 -14.30 -33.00 -11.14
N VAL A 98 -15.59 -33.11 -10.85
CA VAL A 98 -16.47 -34.05 -11.54
C VAL A 98 -17.10 -33.32 -12.72
N VAL A 99 -17.01 -33.94 -13.89
CA VAL A 99 -17.57 -33.42 -15.14
C VAL A 99 -18.49 -34.46 -15.76
N SER A 100 -19.57 -34.01 -16.41
CA SER A 100 -20.56 -34.88 -17.02
C SER A 100 -20.56 -34.72 -18.56
N PRO A 101 -20.76 -35.79 -19.34
CA PRO A 101 -20.97 -35.70 -20.78
C PRO A 101 -22.16 -34.81 -21.17
N SER A 102 -23.14 -34.62 -20.28
CA SER A 102 -24.25 -33.69 -20.49
C SER A 102 -23.81 -32.24 -20.69
N ASP A 103 -22.65 -31.87 -20.13
CA ASP A 103 -22.14 -30.50 -20.14
C ASP A 103 -21.36 -30.18 -21.43
N CYS A 104 -21.20 -31.18 -22.31
CA CYS A 104 -20.53 -31.06 -23.60
C CYS A 104 -21.27 -30.19 -24.62
N ALA A 105 -22.51 -29.80 -24.35
CA ALA A 105 -23.24 -28.81 -25.16
C ALA A 105 -22.48 -27.47 -25.25
N ASN A 106 -21.72 -27.11 -24.20
CA ASN A 106 -20.87 -25.93 -24.17
C ASN A 106 -19.45 -26.29 -23.65
N PRO A 107 -18.52 -26.69 -24.54
CA PRO A 107 -17.17 -27.13 -24.16
C PRO A 107 -16.37 -26.12 -23.34
N SER A 108 -16.56 -24.83 -23.60
CA SER A 108 -15.91 -23.74 -22.85
C SER A 108 -16.39 -23.68 -21.40
N THR A 109 -17.70 -23.85 -21.17
CA THR A 109 -18.29 -23.86 -19.82
C THR A 109 -17.85 -25.11 -19.05
N LEU A 110 -17.82 -26.27 -19.70
CA LEU A 110 -17.29 -27.51 -19.10
C LEU A 110 -15.84 -27.33 -18.64
N LEU A 111 -14.96 -26.86 -19.52
CA LEU A 111 -13.54 -26.65 -19.17
C LEU A 111 -13.37 -25.64 -18.03
N ASN A 112 -14.12 -24.53 -18.05
CA ASN A 112 -14.02 -23.52 -16.98
C ASN A 112 -14.58 -24.00 -15.63
N GLY A 113 -15.43 -25.01 -15.64
CA GLY A 113 -15.86 -25.68 -14.41
C GLY A 113 -14.73 -26.43 -13.71
N ILE A 114 -13.65 -26.77 -14.41
CA ILE A 114 -12.52 -27.53 -13.87
C ILE A 114 -11.59 -26.62 -13.08
N LEU A 115 -11.37 -26.96 -11.81
CA LEU A 115 -10.43 -26.25 -10.94
C LEU A 115 -9.00 -26.33 -11.52
N GLY A 116 -8.36 -25.17 -11.65
CA GLY A 116 -6.99 -25.06 -12.18
C GLY A 116 -6.85 -24.98 -13.70
N VAL A 117 -7.97 -24.94 -14.45
CA VAL A 117 -7.97 -24.84 -15.92
C VAL A 117 -7.13 -23.68 -16.50
N ALA A 118 -6.94 -22.62 -15.72
CA ALA A 118 -6.10 -21.48 -16.10
C ALA A 118 -4.64 -21.87 -16.38
N TYR A 119 -4.16 -22.95 -15.77
CA TYR A 119 -2.81 -23.47 -15.92
C TYR A 119 -2.71 -24.64 -16.90
N PHE A 120 -3.82 -25.10 -17.47
CA PHE A 120 -3.82 -26.23 -18.40
C PHE A 120 -3.21 -25.82 -19.74
N THR A 121 -2.39 -26.70 -20.30
CA THR A 121 -1.90 -26.56 -21.67
C THR A 121 -3.08 -26.70 -22.67
N PRO A 122 -2.98 -26.08 -23.85
CA PRO A 122 -3.97 -26.28 -24.92
C PRO A 122 -4.23 -27.76 -25.27
N ASP A 123 -3.19 -28.60 -25.28
CA ASP A 123 -3.31 -30.03 -25.58
C ASP A 123 -3.96 -30.82 -24.43
N ALA A 124 -3.78 -30.39 -23.17
CA ALA A 124 -4.50 -30.97 -22.04
C ALA A 124 -6.00 -30.60 -22.10
N LYS A 125 -6.33 -29.36 -22.45
CA LYS A 125 -7.73 -28.91 -22.62
C LYS A 125 -8.45 -29.70 -23.72
N SER A 126 -7.80 -29.90 -24.87
CA SER A 126 -8.37 -30.69 -25.97
C SER A 126 -8.50 -32.17 -25.62
N ALA A 127 -7.54 -32.74 -24.89
CA ALA A 127 -7.59 -34.14 -24.43
C ALA A 127 -8.72 -34.38 -23.42
N VAL A 128 -8.98 -33.43 -22.52
CA VAL A 128 -10.14 -33.51 -21.60
C VAL A 128 -11.44 -33.51 -22.39
N LEU A 129 -11.60 -32.59 -23.34
CA LEU A 129 -12.81 -32.51 -24.15
C LEU A 129 -13.01 -33.77 -25.01
N SER A 130 -11.96 -34.31 -25.63
CA SER A 130 -12.08 -35.52 -26.44
C SER A 130 -12.41 -36.76 -25.60
N CYS A 131 -11.96 -36.82 -24.34
CA CYS A 131 -12.28 -37.92 -23.43
C CYS A 131 -13.71 -37.83 -22.88
N VAL A 132 -14.15 -36.65 -22.44
CA VAL A 132 -15.46 -36.48 -21.80
C VAL A 132 -16.60 -36.40 -22.82
N CYS A 133 -16.35 -35.76 -23.96
CA CYS A 133 -17.35 -35.51 -25.00
C CYS A 133 -17.21 -36.44 -26.22
N GLY A 134 -16.13 -37.22 -26.30
CA GLY A 134 -15.95 -38.18 -27.38
C GLY A 134 -16.71 -39.48 -27.12
N ASN A 135 -17.16 -40.12 -28.20
CA ASN A 135 -17.82 -41.43 -28.16
C ASN A 135 -16.84 -42.60 -27.93
N THR A 136 -15.55 -42.32 -27.79
CA THR A 136 -14.51 -43.34 -27.62
C THR A 136 -14.35 -43.73 -26.15
N THR A 137 -14.65 -44.99 -25.84
CA THR A 137 -14.66 -45.56 -24.48
C THR A 137 -13.27 -45.75 -23.86
N THR A 138 -12.18 -45.49 -24.58
CA THR A 138 -10.80 -45.79 -24.14
C THR A 138 -9.80 -44.72 -24.58
N VAL A 139 -9.87 -43.53 -24.00
CA VAL A 139 -8.76 -42.56 -24.09
C VAL A 139 -8.22 -42.32 -22.69
N ASP A 140 -7.08 -42.96 -22.39
CA ASP A 140 -6.33 -42.76 -21.15
C ASP A 140 -5.67 -41.37 -21.17
N VAL A 141 -6.36 -40.37 -20.60
CA VAL A 141 -5.85 -39.00 -20.53
C VAL A 141 -4.90 -38.88 -19.34
N ARG A 142 -3.61 -38.80 -19.65
CA ARG A 142 -2.52 -38.53 -18.70
C ARG A 142 -1.61 -37.44 -19.27
N ARG A 143 -1.47 -36.34 -18.54
CA ARG A 143 -0.64 -35.20 -18.92
C ARG A 143 0.15 -34.70 -17.72
N ALA A 144 1.40 -34.33 -17.96
CA ALA A 144 2.18 -33.55 -17.01
C ALA A 144 3.06 -32.55 -17.77
N TRP A 145 3.19 -31.36 -17.22
CA TRP A 145 3.95 -30.27 -17.81
C TRP A 145 4.56 -29.39 -16.71
N ARG A 146 5.57 -28.61 -17.09
CA ARG A 146 6.28 -27.69 -16.19
C ARG A 146 5.92 -26.24 -16.52
N LEU A 147 5.79 -25.41 -15.49
CA LEU A 147 5.76 -23.97 -15.63
C LEU A 147 7.13 -23.42 -15.25
N ASN A 148 7.73 -22.65 -16.15
CA ASN A 148 9.05 -22.04 -15.95
C ASN A 148 8.92 -20.53 -15.84
N LEU A 149 9.74 -19.91 -15.00
CA LEU A 149 10.00 -18.48 -15.03
C LEU A 149 11.31 -18.23 -15.80
N ILE A 150 11.17 -17.83 -17.07
CA ILE A 150 12.30 -17.67 -18.00
C ILE A 150 13.00 -19.03 -18.21
N VAL A 151 14.00 -19.37 -17.39
CA VAL A 151 14.71 -20.67 -17.43
C VAL A 151 14.50 -21.46 -16.13
N ALA A 152 14.15 -20.79 -15.04
CA ALA A 152 14.02 -21.44 -13.73
C ALA A 152 12.70 -22.22 -13.63
N PRO A 153 12.71 -23.48 -13.18
CA PRO A 153 11.47 -24.21 -12.91
C PRO A 153 10.69 -23.53 -11.78
N SER A 154 9.37 -23.34 -11.97
CA SER A 154 8.49 -22.72 -10.98
C SER A 154 7.49 -23.73 -10.39
N SER A 155 6.86 -24.55 -11.22
CA SER A 155 5.99 -25.62 -10.73
C SER A 155 5.86 -26.76 -11.74
N THR A 156 5.54 -27.94 -11.24
CA THR A 156 5.15 -29.11 -12.05
C THR A 156 3.65 -29.33 -11.88
N ASN A 157 2.98 -29.54 -13.00
CA ASN A 157 1.55 -29.72 -13.08
C ASN A 157 1.24 -31.09 -13.66
N ALA A 158 0.22 -31.76 -13.14
CA ALA A 158 -0.22 -33.05 -13.64
C ALA A 158 -1.74 -33.14 -13.70
N LEU A 159 -2.23 -33.88 -14.69
CA LEU A 159 -3.63 -34.06 -14.98
C LEU A 159 -3.90 -35.49 -15.41
N TRP A 160 -4.92 -36.11 -14.84
CA TRP A 160 -5.48 -37.35 -15.37
C TRP A 160 -6.98 -37.43 -15.16
N ILE A 161 -7.62 -38.33 -15.90
CA ILE A 161 -9.07 -38.53 -15.86
C ILE A 161 -9.37 -39.98 -15.47
N VAL A 162 -10.33 -40.15 -14.57
CA VAL A 162 -10.84 -41.46 -14.14
C VAL A 162 -12.34 -41.52 -14.44
N PRO A 163 -12.86 -42.62 -14.99
CA PRO A 163 -14.30 -42.79 -15.16
C PRO A 163 -15.01 -42.93 -13.80
N GLY A 164 -16.18 -42.33 -13.67
CA GLY A 164 -16.98 -42.32 -12.46
C GLY A 164 -16.80 -41.04 -11.62
N ASN A 165 -17.60 -40.94 -10.57
CA ASN A 165 -17.55 -39.86 -9.60
C ASN A 165 -16.80 -40.33 -8.34
N ASP A 166 -15.50 -40.06 -8.28
CA ASP A 166 -14.63 -40.44 -7.15
C ASP A 166 -14.86 -39.56 -5.90
N LEU A 167 -15.58 -38.44 -6.01
CA LEU A 167 -15.94 -37.64 -4.83
C LEU A 167 -16.99 -38.35 -3.99
N ASN A 168 -18.04 -38.87 -4.64
CA ASN A 168 -19.20 -39.46 -3.97
C ASN A 168 -19.28 -40.99 -4.13
N GLY A 169 -18.31 -41.61 -4.81
CA GLY A 169 -18.25 -43.05 -5.06
C GLY A 169 -19.38 -43.59 -5.95
N HIS A 170 -20.06 -42.72 -6.70
CA HIS A 170 -21.17 -43.11 -7.58
C HIS A 170 -20.64 -43.46 -8.97
N MET A 171 -20.96 -44.68 -9.43
CA MET A 171 -20.68 -45.11 -10.80
C MET A 171 -21.78 -44.61 -11.74
N GLY A 172 -21.75 -43.32 -12.05
CA GLY A 172 -22.55 -42.72 -13.12
C GLY A 172 -21.72 -42.50 -14.39
N ALA A 173 -22.34 -41.96 -15.44
CA ALA A 173 -21.67 -41.56 -16.69
C ALA A 173 -20.73 -40.33 -16.55
N SER A 174 -20.37 -39.95 -15.33
CA SER A 174 -19.50 -38.81 -15.05
C SER A 174 -18.03 -39.22 -15.08
N TYR A 175 -17.14 -38.25 -15.24
CA TYR A 175 -15.70 -38.43 -15.15
C TYR A 175 -15.15 -37.56 -14.03
N THR A 176 -14.13 -38.05 -13.32
CA THR A 176 -13.39 -37.26 -12.34
C THR A 176 -12.06 -36.83 -12.93
N VAL A 177 -11.86 -35.52 -13.03
CA VAL A 177 -10.62 -34.89 -13.46
C VAL A 177 -9.78 -34.57 -12.24
N TYR A 178 -8.61 -35.19 -12.16
CA TYR A 178 -7.61 -34.92 -11.13
C TYR A 178 -6.58 -33.95 -11.67
N TYR A 179 -6.37 -32.84 -10.96
CA TYR A 179 -5.36 -31.85 -11.28
C TYR A 179 -4.48 -31.57 -10.08
N LEU A 180 -3.17 -31.58 -10.29
CA LEU A 180 -2.16 -31.34 -9.27
C LEU A 180 -1.31 -30.13 -9.64
N PHE A 181 -1.06 -29.29 -8.64
CA PHE A 181 -0.07 -28.22 -8.70
C PHE A 181 1.00 -28.47 -7.64
N VAL A 182 2.24 -28.65 -8.11
CA VAL A 182 3.39 -28.93 -7.27
C VAL A 182 4.42 -27.81 -7.43
N PRO A 183 4.59 -26.91 -6.45
CA PRO A 183 5.65 -25.90 -6.46
C PRO A 183 7.03 -26.55 -6.58
N ASP A 184 7.98 -25.89 -7.26
CA ASP A 184 9.31 -26.45 -7.41
C ASP A 184 10.08 -26.57 -6.08
N LYS A 185 10.92 -27.59 -5.97
CA LYS A 185 11.69 -27.87 -4.75
C LYS A 185 12.92 -26.96 -4.67
N LEU A 186 12.78 -25.85 -3.98
CA LEU A 186 13.89 -24.93 -3.74
C LEU A 186 14.99 -25.53 -2.86
N SER A 187 16.24 -25.20 -3.19
CA SER A 187 17.40 -25.67 -2.43
C SER A 187 17.42 -25.12 -1.00
N ALA A 188 17.91 -25.94 -0.06
CA ALA A 188 18.10 -25.54 1.34
C ALA A 188 18.85 -24.20 1.52
N PRO A 189 20.01 -23.96 0.85
CA PRO A 189 20.71 -22.69 1.00
C PRO A 189 19.88 -21.50 0.48
N TRP A 190 19.11 -21.67 -0.60
CA TRP A 190 18.26 -20.61 -1.13
C TRP A 190 17.14 -20.22 -0.15
N LEU A 191 16.49 -21.21 0.48
CA LEU A 191 15.45 -20.95 1.49
C LEU A 191 16.02 -20.22 2.72
N ILE A 192 17.21 -20.60 3.18
CA ILE A 192 17.90 -19.91 4.28
C ILE A 192 18.28 -18.49 3.86
N ALA A 193 18.80 -18.30 2.64
CA ALA A 193 19.14 -16.99 2.11
C ALA A 193 17.91 -16.07 2.07
N LYS A 194 16.74 -16.56 1.59
CA LYS A 194 15.48 -15.81 1.62
C LYS A 194 15.06 -15.43 3.05
N PHE A 195 15.20 -16.35 4.01
CA PHE A 195 14.86 -16.09 5.41
C PHE A 195 15.77 -15.05 6.06
N VAL A 196 17.08 -15.16 5.88
CA VAL A 196 18.06 -14.16 6.35
C VAL A 196 17.78 -12.81 5.70
N TYR A 197 17.51 -12.79 4.39
CA TYR A 197 17.12 -11.57 3.67
C TYR A 197 15.89 -10.89 4.28
N ARG A 198 14.82 -11.66 4.53
CA ARG A 198 13.58 -11.17 5.17
C ARG A 198 13.83 -10.66 6.61
N GLY A 199 14.71 -11.32 7.36
CA GLY A 199 15.16 -10.88 8.67
C GLY A 199 15.91 -9.55 8.63
N LEU A 200 16.88 -9.42 7.73
CA LEU A 200 17.62 -8.16 7.51
C LEU A 200 16.70 -7.02 7.07
N LEU A 201 15.74 -7.31 6.16
CA LEU A 201 14.75 -6.34 5.73
C LEU A 201 13.86 -5.88 6.89
N SER A 202 13.44 -6.79 7.76
CA SER A 202 12.63 -6.48 8.95
C SER A 202 13.40 -5.60 9.96
N VAL A 203 14.68 -5.92 10.20
CA VAL A 203 15.56 -5.11 11.05
C VAL A 203 15.81 -3.73 10.44
N ALA A 204 15.99 -3.64 9.12
CA ALA A 204 16.15 -2.37 8.42
C ALA A 204 14.89 -1.49 8.54
N ILE A 205 13.70 -2.08 8.36
CA ILE A 205 12.41 -1.39 8.54
C ILE A 205 12.29 -0.85 9.97
N LEU A 206 12.59 -1.67 10.98
CA LEU A 206 12.58 -1.24 12.38
C LEU A 206 13.57 -0.11 12.63
N GLY A 207 14.79 -0.22 12.12
CA GLY A 207 15.82 0.81 12.23
C GLY A 207 15.38 2.14 11.59
N LEU A 208 14.75 2.11 10.43
CA LEU A 208 14.19 3.28 9.75
C LEU A 208 13.05 3.90 10.55
N ALA A 209 12.12 3.09 11.08
CA ALA A 209 11.02 3.57 11.91
C ALA A 209 11.51 4.24 13.21
N LEU A 210 12.47 3.60 13.90
CA LEU A 210 13.00 4.11 15.15
C LEU A 210 13.78 5.40 14.95
N ARG A 211 14.64 5.46 13.92
CA ARG A 211 15.47 6.64 13.63
C ARG A 211 14.67 7.78 13.02
N GLY A 212 13.77 7.48 12.08
CA GLY A 212 13.02 8.47 11.29
C GLY A 212 11.68 8.90 11.89
N TYR A 213 11.16 8.22 12.91
CA TYR A 213 9.86 8.56 13.52
C TYR A 213 9.92 8.62 15.05
N TYR A 214 10.16 7.49 15.72
CA TYR A 214 10.04 7.41 17.18
C TYR A 214 11.10 8.21 17.93
N ARG A 215 12.32 8.34 17.39
CA ARG A 215 13.34 9.24 17.93
C ARG A 215 12.84 10.69 17.95
N HIS A 216 12.17 11.14 16.89
CA HIS A 216 11.64 12.49 16.80
C HIS A 216 10.43 12.69 17.73
N ILE A 217 9.61 11.68 17.98
CA ILE A 217 8.54 11.75 19.00
C ILE A 217 9.13 11.94 20.40
N ARG A 218 10.21 11.21 20.73
CA ARG A 218 10.91 11.39 22.01
C ARG A 218 11.45 12.81 22.15
N GLN A 219 12.04 13.35 21.09
CA GLN A 219 12.53 14.73 21.05
C GLN A 219 11.39 15.75 21.24
N LEU A 220 10.26 15.57 20.55
CA LEU A 220 9.08 16.43 20.73
C LEU A 220 8.60 16.46 22.18
N ARG A 221 8.52 15.29 22.82
CA ARG A 221 8.15 15.21 24.23
C ARG A 221 9.13 15.98 25.12
N THR A 222 10.44 15.84 24.91
CA THR A 222 11.43 16.56 25.71
C THR A 222 11.36 18.07 25.47
N ASP A 223 11.15 18.51 24.24
CA ASP A 223 11.08 19.95 23.92
C ASP A 223 9.81 20.59 24.49
N LEU A 224 8.67 19.91 24.43
CA LEU A 224 7.39 20.38 25.01
C LEU A 224 7.41 20.52 26.54
N THR A 225 8.27 19.78 27.24
CA THR A 225 8.42 19.95 28.70
C THR A 225 9.14 21.25 29.07
N ARG A 226 9.95 21.80 28.15
CA ARG A 226 10.85 22.94 28.40
C ARG A 226 10.39 24.22 27.72
N PHE A 227 9.76 24.11 26.55
CA PHE A 227 9.41 25.23 25.69
C PHE A 227 7.91 25.24 25.36
N PRO A 228 7.27 26.42 25.28
CA PRO A 228 5.90 26.53 24.82
C PRO A 228 5.77 26.28 23.31
N LEU A 229 4.58 25.87 22.85
CA LEU A 229 4.24 25.82 21.42
C LEU A 229 3.98 27.20 20.83
N GLN A 230 3.27 28.04 21.60
CA GLN A 230 2.80 29.36 21.18
C GLN A 230 3.03 30.40 22.27
N PRO A 231 3.14 31.69 21.90
CA PRO A 231 3.14 32.76 22.89
C PRO A 231 1.83 32.74 23.68
N PRO A 232 1.84 33.16 24.97
CA PRO A 232 0.62 33.24 25.75
C PRO A 232 -0.40 34.13 25.03
N THR A 233 -1.58 33.61 24.77
CA THR A 233 -2.66 34.37 24.14
C THR A 233 -3.16 35.42 25.14
N THR A 234 -3.38 36.65 24.66
CA THR A 234 -3.66 37.84 25.49
C THR A 234 -4.94 37.73 26.34
N ASN A 235 -5.83 36.76 26.04
CA ASN A 235 -7.16 36.61 26.63
C ASN A 235 -7.52 35.17 27.08
N GLY A 236 -6.61 34.20 27.15
CA GLY A 236 -6.99 32.79 27.38
C GLY A 236 -6.03 32.02 28.26
N ASN A 237 -6.57 31.17 29.13
CA ASN A 237 -5.89 30.42 30.19
C ASN A 237 -4.51 29.88 29.80
N ALA A 238 -3.52 30.11 30.66
CA ALA A 238 -2.18 29.58 30.49
C ALA A 238 -2.21 28.04 30.40
N ILE A 239 -1.65 27.50 29.32
CA ILE A 239 -1.55 26.05 29.12
C ILE A 239 -0.59 25.46 30.15
N VAL A 240 -1.08 24.48 30.90
CA VAL A 240 -0.34 23.81 31.97
C VAL A 240 0.07 22.40 31.59
N ARG A 241 -0.70 21.72 30.72
CA ARG A 241 -0.46 20.31 30.34
C ARG A 241 -0.56 20.12 28.83
N TYR A 242 0.26 19.23 28.29
CA TYR A 242 0.19 18.80 26.90
C TYR A 242 -0.06 17.30 26.78
N ASP A 243 -1.03 16.90 25.96
CA ASP A 243 -1.22 15.50 25.55
C ASP A 243 -0.89 15.34 24.06
N VAL A 244 0.04 14.44 23.75
CA VAL A 244 0.49 14.16 22.37
C VAL A 244 -0.24 12.94 21.83
N VAL A 245 -0.99 13.12 20.75
CA VAL A 245 -1.60 12.07 19.94
C VAL A 245 -0.61 11.72 18.82
N VAL A 246 -0.09 10.50 18.87
CA VAL A 246 0.96 10.02 17.98
C VAL A 246 0.36 9.49 16.68
N GLY A 247 0.96 9.84 15.55
CA GLY A 247 0.65 9.26 14.24
C GLY A 247 1.31 7.89 14.03
N GLU A 248 1.51 7.49 12.79
CA GLU A 248 2.16 6.20 12.45
C GLU A 248 3.30 6.32 11.41
N PRO A 249 4.30 5.43 11.47
CA PRO A 249 5.48 5.53 10.62
C PRO A 249 5.29 4.98 9.20
N SER A 250 4.17 4.32 8.88
CA SER A 250 4.00 3.53 7.64
C SER A 250 4.28 4.34 6.38
N CYS A 251 3.73 5.56 6.26
CA CYS A 251 3.92 6.40 5.06
C CYS A 251 5.38 6.81 4.84
N LEU A 252 6.19 6.93 5.89
CA LEU A 252 7.63 7.23 5.77
C LEU A 252 8.36 6.05 5.14
N ILE A 253 8.08 4.84 5.60
CA ILE A 253 8.76 3.62 5.16
C ILE A 253 8.31 3.20 3.76
N MET A 254 7.01 3.30 3.49
CA MET A 254 6.42 3.03 2.18
C MET A 254 6.90 4.00 1.10
N SER A 255 7.39 5.18 1.49
CA SER A 255 7.96 6.16 0.56
C SER A 255 9.44 5.92 0.23
N SER A 256 10.08 4.95 0.89
CA SER A 256 11.48 4.59 0.66
C SER A 256 11.61 3.68 -0.56
N PRO A 257 12.25 4.13 -1.67
CA PRO A 257 12.35 3.33 -2.89
C PRO A 257 13.11 2.03 -2.68
N TRP A 258 14.13 2.04 -1.81
CA TRP A 258 14.93 0.86 -1.49
C TRP A 258 14.13 -0.23 -0.78
N VAL A 259 13.23 0.15 0.15
CA VAL A 259 12.38 -0.81 0.86
C VAL A 259 11.37 -1.43 -0.12
N CYS A 260 10.75 -0.61 -0.98
CA CYS A 260 9.84 -1.12 -1.99
C CYS A 260 10.54 -2.08 -2.98
N LEU A 261 11.74 -1.73 -3.45
CA LEU A 261 12.53 -2.56 -4.36
C LEU A 261 12.90 -3.90 -3.69
N ALA A 262 13.24 -3.88 -2.40
CA ALA A 262 13.53 -5.09 -1.63
C ALA A 262 12.31 -6.03 -1.56
N PHE A 263 11.11 -5.51 -1.28
CA PHE A 263 9.89 -6.32 -1.31
C PHE A 263 9.55 -6.85 -2.70
N VAL A 264 9.75 -6.05 -3.77
CA VAL A 264 9.52 -6.50 -5.15
C VAL A 264 10.49 -7.64 -5.51
N ALA A 265 11.76 -7.55 -5.11
CA ALA A 265 12.72 -8.62 -5.31
C ALA A 265 12.31 -9.92 -4.58
N ASP A 266 11.80 -9.81 -3.34
CA ASP A 266 11.28 -10.95 -2.57
C ASP A 266 10.04 -11.61 -3.21
N ILE A 267 9.16 -10.81 -3.82
CA ILE A 267 7.99 -11.30 -4.58
C ILE A 267 8.44 -12.10 -5.81
N ILE A 268 9.39 -11.57 -6.58
CA ILE A 268 9.93 -12.25 -7.78
C ILE A 268 10.68 -13.54 -7.39
N ALA A 269 11.38 -13.54 -6.26
CA ALA A 269 12.08 -14.72 -5.73
C ALA A 269 11.13 -15.80 -5.15
N SER A 270 9.82 -15.56 -5.18
CA SER A 270 8.79 -16.41 -4.57
C SER A 270 7.58 -16.61 -5.50
N THR A 271 7.85 -16.72 -6.80
CA THR A 271 6.83 -16.81 -7.84
C THR A 271 6.09 -18.15 -7.85
N GLU A 272 6.71 -19.24 -7.37
CA GLU A 272 6.03 -20.55 -7.27
C GLU A 272 4.79 -20.47 -6.38
N TYR A 273 4.93 -19.81 -5.24
CA TYR A 273 3.87 -19.62 -4.25
C TYR A 273 2.87 -18.53 -4.65
N MET A 274 3.26 -17.61 -5.54
CA MET A 274 2.32 -16.69 -6.17
C MET A 274 1.36 -17.45 -7.11
N GLY A 275 1.88 -18.35 -7.95
CA GLY A 275 1.05 -19.23 -8.77
C GLY A 275 0.13 -20.11 -7.93
N GLN A 276 0.67 -20.73 -6.87
CA GLN A 276 -0.12 -21.52 -5.93
C GLN A 276 -1.23 -20.70 -5.26
N SER A 277 -0.97 -19.45 -4.89
CA SER A 277 -1.97 -18.58 -4.29
C SER A 277 -3.07 -18.21 -5.28
N CYS A 278 -2.72 -17.88 -6.53
CA CYS A 278 -3.72 -17.65 -7.59
C CYS A 278 -4.60 -18.89 -7.80
N LEU A 279 -4.02 -20.09 -7.79
CA LEU A 279 -4.78 -21.34 -7.87
C LEU A 279 -5.75 -21.53 -6.69
N ARG A 280 -5.31 -21.22 -5.46
CA ARG A 280 -6.12 -21.32 -4.24
C ARG A 280 -7.26 -20.30 -4.18
N LEU A 281 -7.19 -19.19 -4.91
CA LEU A 281 -8.31 -18.26 -5.08
C LEU A 281 -9.43 -18.86 -5.93
N CYS A 282 -9.10 -19.72 -6.89
CA CYS A 282 -10.09 -20.32 -7.79
C CYS A 282 -10.96 -21.38 -7.10
N GLN A 283 -10.56 -21.88 -5.93
CA GLN A 283 -11.36 -22.81 -5.13
C GLN A 283 -12.06 -22.06 -3.99
N THR A 284 -13.36 -22.30 -3.81
CA THR A 284 -14.18 -21.70 -2.74
C THR A 284 -14.63 -22.73 -1.70
N GLN A 285 -14.26 -24.00 -1.88
CA GLN A 285 -14.64 -25.09 -0.97
C GLN A 285 -13.93 -24.99 0.38
N ASN A 286 -12.65 -24.60 0.38
CA ASN A 286 -11.89 -24.35 1.59
C ASN A 286 -11.57 -22.86 1.74
N LEU A 287 -12.44 -22.18 2.50
CA LEU A 287 -12.35 -20.74 2.75
C LEU A 287 -11.06 -20.33 3.48
N ILE A 288 -10.42 -21.25 4.21
CA ILE A 288 -9.18 -20.96 4.92
C ILE A 288 -8.05 -20.75 3.91
N TYR A 289 -7.85 -21.69 2.98
CA TYR A 289 -6.80 -21.55 1.95
C TYR A 289 -7.11 -20.42 0.97
N PHE A 290 -8.39 -20.16 0.70
CA PHE A 290 -8.83 -18.96 -0.04
C PHE A 290 -8.39 -17.67 0.68
N GLY A 291 -8.68 -17.55 1.98
CA GLY A 291 -8.29 -16.39 2.78
C GLY A 291 -6.77 -16.22 2.88
N MET A 292 -6.03 -17.31 3.06
CA MET A 292 -4.55 -17.27 3.07
C MET A 292 -3.99 -16.81 1.72
N ALA A 293 -4.57 -17.24 0.61
CA ALA A 293 -4.18 -16.79 -0.73
C ALA A 293 -4.44 -15.30 -0.96
N MET A 294 -5.59 -14.78 -0.49
CA MET A 294 -5.90 -13.35 -0.53
C MET A 294 -4.86 -12.53 0.25
N VAL A 295 -4.50 -12.98 1.47
CA VAL A 295 -3.46 -12.32 2.30
C VAL A 295 -2.10 -12.37 1.61
N TYR A 296 -1.73 -13.50 1.00
CA TYR A 296 -0.47 -13.64 0.27
C TYR A 296 -0.37 -12.65 -0.89
N LEU A 297 -1.42 -12.57 -1.72
CA LEU A 297 -1.47 -11.65 -2.87
C LEU A 297 -1.56 -10.19 -2.45
N GLY A 298 -2.00 -9.90 -1.22
CA GLY A 298 -1.91 -8.57 -0.61
C GLY A 298 -0.48 -7.98 -0.60
N ARG A 299 0.57 -8.82 -0.64
CA ARG A 299 1.98 -8.38 -0.73
C ARG A 299 2.29 -7.60 -2.00
N LEU A 300 1.48 -7.76 -3.06
CA LEU A 300 1.65 -7.03 -4.31
C LEU A 300 1.47 -5.51 -4.16
N VAL A 301 0.96 -5.05 -3.00
CA VAL A 301 0.85 -3.62 -2.68
C VAL A 301 2.21 -2.91 -2.72
N TRP A 302 3.31 -3.62 -2.46
CA TRP A 302 4.65 -3.07 -2.56
C TRP A 302 5.06 -2.71 -3.99
N CYS A 303 4.50 -3.38 -5.01
CA CYS A 303 4.66 -2.98 -6.41
C CYS A 303 3.95 -1.64 -6.68
N ALA A 304 2.77 -1.45 -6.09
CA ALA A 304 2.03 -0.19 -6.19
C ALA A 304 2.76 0.96 -5.47
N TYR A 305 3.30 0.72 -4.27
CA TYR A 305 4.13 1.71 -3.56
C TYR A 305 5.45 1.98 -4.26
N GLY A 306 6.11 0.96 -4.80
CA GLY A 306 7.30 1.12 -5.63
C GLY A 306 7.03 1.99 -6.85
N THR A 307 5.87 1.81 -7.50
CA THR A 307 5.42 2.68 -8.60
C THR A 307 5.26 4.13 -8.15
N LEU A 308 4.64 4.38 -6.99
CA LEU A 308 4.49 5.75 -6.46
C LEU A 308 5.84 6.39 -6.10
N ALA A 309 6.76 5.62 -5.54
CA ALA A 309 8.12 6.08 -5.22
C ALA A 309 8.93 6.40 -6.49
N ALA A 310 8.86 5.52 -7.51
CA ALA A 310 9.48 5.72 -8.80
C ALA A 310 8.88 6.94 -9.53
N HIS A 311 7.56 7.08 -9.52
CA HIS A 311 6.87 8.24 -10.08
C HIS A 311 7.30 9.54 -9.39
N ASN A 312 7.49 9.54 -8.07
CA ASN A 312 8.01 10.71 -7.36
C ASN A 312 9.45 11.06 -7.80
N ALA A 313 10.32 10.06 -8.00
CA ALA A 313 11.69 10.28 -8.47
C ALA A 313 11.71 10.82 -9.93
N VAL A 314 10.91 10.22 -10.82
CA VAL A 314 10.75 10.66 -12.21
C VAL A 314 10.22 12.09 -12.26
N ARG A 315 9.20 12.41 -11.45
CA ARG A 315 8.66 13.76 -11.32
C ARG A 315 9.74 14.77 -10.93
N LYS A 316 10.56 14.48 -9.93
CA LYS A 316 11.64 15.39 -9.52
C LYS A 316 12.69 15.58 -10.61
N ARG A 317 13.00 14.50 -11.35
CA ARG A 317 14.00 14.53 -12.42
C ARG A 317 13.51 15.24 -13.69
N TRP A 318 12.24 15.06 -14.07
CA TRP A 318 11.69 15.54 -15.35
C TRP A 318 10.65 16.67 -15.21
N LYS A 319 10.37 17.13 -13.98
CA LYS A 319 9.39 18.20 -13.67
C LYS A 319 7.96 17.92 -14.18
N TRP A 320 7.58 16.65 -14.31
CA TRP A 320 6.25 16.25 -14.78
C TRP A 320 5.19 16.42 -13.69
N THR A 321 4.32 17.43 -13.81
CA THR A 321 3.31 17.77 -12.80
C THR A 321 1.89 17.26 -13.10
N ALA A 322 1.64 16.74 -14.30
CA ALA A 322 0.31 16.49 -14.84
C ALA A 322 -0.55 15.44 -14.09
N LEU A 323 0.03 14.64 -13.18
CA LEU A 323 -0.69 13.57 -12.46
C LEU A 323 -0.37 13.52 -10.95
N SER A 324 -0.31 14.69 -10.30
CA SER A 324 0.31 14.85 -8.97
C SER A 324 -0.69 15.03 -7.82
N SER A 325 -1.72 14.18 -7.71
CA SER A 325 -2.49 14.13 -6.46
C SER A 325 -1.86 13.08 -5.54
N PRO A 326 -1.47 13.42 -4.30
CA PRO A 326 -1.02 12.43 -3.34
C PRO A 326 -2.14 11.43 -3.06
N VAL A 327 -1.79 10.15 -3.02
CA VAL A 327 -2.74 9.05 -2.81
C VAL A 327 -2.70 8.60 -1.35
N ASP A 328 -3.86 8.32 -0.75
CA ASP A 328 -3.93 7.66 0.56
C ASP A 328 -3.40 6.23 0.44
N SER A 329 -2.36 5.94 1.22
CA SER A 329 -1.79 4.61 1.42
C SER A 329 -2.83 3.50 1.57
N THR A 330 -3.89 3.75 2.34
CA THR A 330 -4.93 2.78 2.69
C THR A 330 -5.82 2.45 1.51
N GLN A 331 -6.16 3.46 0.69
CA GLN A 331 -6.95 3.27 -0.53
C GLN A 331 -6.21 2.37 -1.53
N VAL A 332 -4.88 2.55 -1.64
CA VAL A 332 -4.04 1.68 -2.47
C VAL A 332 -4.03 0.25 -1.92
N VAL A 333 -3.88 0.04 -0.61
CA VAL A 333 -3.98 -1.32 -0.02
C VAL A 333 -5.30 -1.96 -0.40
N VAL A 334 -6.43 -1.31 -0.09
CA VAL A 334 -7.77 -1.88 -0.33
C VAL A 334 -7.96 -2.20 -1.80
N LEU A 335 -7.56 -1.30 -2.70
CA LEU A 335 -7.66 -1.54 -4.13
C LEU A 335 -6.78 -2.70 -4.59
N VAL A 336 -5.53 -2.81 -4.11
CA VAL A 336 -4.64 -3.91 -4.47
C VAL A 336 -5.15 -5.24 -3.94
N TYR A 337 -5.71 -5.30 -2.73
CA TYR A 337 -6.36 -6.50 -2.21
C TYR A 337 -7.58 -6.89 -3.05
N PHE A 338 -8.38 -5.91 -3.47
CA PHE A 338 -9.53 -6.16 -4.34
C PHE A 338 -9.10 -6.65 -5.72
N VAL A 339 -8.11 -6.01 -6.35
CA VAL A 339 -7.61 -6.35 -7.68
C VAL A 339 -6.85 -7.68 -7.67
N GLY A 340 -5.89 -7.84 -6.76
CA GLY A 340 -5.06 -9.04 -6.66
C GLY A 340 -5.83 -10.26 -6.15
N GLY A 341 -6.90 -10.05 -5.38
CA GLY A 341 -7.72 -11.10 -4.83
C GLY A 341 -9.01 -11.34 -5.62
N PHE A 342 -10.00 -10.48 -5.39
CA PHE A 342 -11.35 -10.65 -5.91
C PHE A 342 -11.41 -10.58 -7.45
N LEU A 343 -10.74 -9.60 -8.08
CA LEU A 343 -10.71 -9.57 -9.55
C LEU A 343 -10.00 -10.79 -10.11
N THR A 344 -8.89 -11.27 -9.53
CA THR A 344 -8.25 -12.51 -9.97
C THR A 344 -9.19 -13.71 -9.91
N PHE A 345 -10.04 -13.80 -8.89
CA PHE A 345 -11.11 -14.81 -8.84
C PHE A 345 -12.12 -14.63 -9.99
N VAL A 346 -12.64 -13.41 -10.22
CA VAL A 346 -13.57 -13.14 -11.33
C VAL A 346 -12.93 -13.42 -12.70
N GLN A 347 -11.65 -13.12 -12.85
CA GLN A 347 -10.86 -13.41 -14.05
C GLN A 347 -10.81 -14.91 -14.34
N ALA A 348 -10.72 -15.74 -13.29
CA ALA A 348 -10.77 -17.19 -13.40
C ALA A 348 -12.18 -17.76 -13.71
N LEU A 349 -13.23 -16.94 -13.63
CA LEU A 349 -14.58 -17.33 -14.06
C LEU A 349 -14.85 -16.99 -15.53
N TRP A 350 -14.01 -16.16 -16.17
CA TRP A 350 -14.28 -15.64 -17.50
C TRP A 350 -13.49 -16.41 -18.60
N PRO A 351 -14.15 -17.25 -19.42
CA PRO A 351 -13.50 -18.05 -20.47
C PRO A 351 -12.54 -17.27 -21.38
N ALA A 352 -12.97 -16.08 -21.84
CA ALA A 352 -12.21 -15.28 -22.78
C ALA A 352 -10.86 -14.87 -22.18
N LEU A 353 -10.83 -14.54 -20.89
CA LEU A 353 -9.60 -14.11 -20.23
C LEU A 353 -8.69 -15.30 -19.91
N ILE A 354 -9.23 -16.46 -19.57
CA ILE A 354 -8.46 -17.71 -19.46
C ILE A 354 -7.77 -18.03 -20.79
N SER A 355 -8.45 -17.83 -21.92
CA SER A 355 -7.86 -17.99 -23.25
C SER A 355 -6.70 -17.01 -23.48
N VAL A 356 -6.83 -15.75 -23.03
CA VAL A 356 -5.72 -14.77 -23.09
C VAL A 356 -4.53 -15.23 -22.23
N TYR A 357 -4.76 -15.71 -21.01
CA TYR A 357 -3.67 -16.23 -20.16
C TYR A 357 -3.01 -17.46 -20.79
N THR A 358 -3.81 -18.38 -21.33
CA THR A 358 -3.30 -19.56 -22.04
C THR A 358 -2.44 -19.14 -23.22
N TRP A 359 -2.89 -18.17 -24.01
CA TRP A 359 -2.12 -17.62 -25.12
C TRP A 359 -0.80 -16.99 -24.65
N LEU A 360 -0.81 -16.18 -23.59
CA LEU A 360 0.41 -15.59 -23.01
C LEU A 360 1.40 -16.64 -22.53
N PHE A 361 0.93 -17.72 -21.89
CA PHE A 361 1.78 -18.82 -21.47
C PHE A 361 2.37 -19.62 -22.64
N CYS A 362 1.67 -19.69 -23.78
CA CYS A 362 2.09 -20.44 -24.96
C CYS A 362 3.02 -19.66 -25.90
N LEU A 363 3.22 -18.35 -25.69
CA LEU A 363 4.17 -17.57 -26.50
C LEU A 363 5.61 -18.09 -26.37
N ASP A 364 5.94 -18.69 -25.24
CA ASP A 364 7.21 -19.37 -25.00
C ASP A 364 6.93 -20.72 -24.33
N SER A 365 6.50 -21.68 -25.14
CA SER A 365 6.24 -23.06 -24.72
C SER A 365 7.14 -24.05 -25.44
N ILE A 366 7.45 -25.16 -24.76
CA ILE A 366 8.33 -26.20 -25.25
C ILE A 366 7.49 -27.46 -25.51
N GLU A 367 7.58 -27.95 -26.74
CA GLU A 367 7.01 -29.22 -27.18
C GLU A 367 7.97 -30.37 -26.85
N ALA A 368 7.43 -31.54 -26.51
CA ALA A 368 8.19 -32.76 -26.34
C ALA A 368 8.72 -33.24 -27.69
N PHE A 369 10.05 -33.26 -27.84
CA PHE A 369 10.73 -33.77 -29.03
C PHE A 369 10.50 -35.28 -29.24
N ASP A 370 10.27 -36.02 -28.16
CA ASP A 370 10.04 -37.47 -28.15
C ASP A 370 8.56 -37.87 -28.33
N ALA A 371 7.64 -36.89 -28.38
CA ALA A 371 6.21 -37.17 -28.53
C ALA A 371 5.78 -37.15 -30.01
N PRO A 372 5.04 -38.17 -30.49
CA PRO A 372 4.56 -38.22 -31.87
C PRO A 372 3.56 -37.09 -32.21
N ASP A 373 2.90 -36.51 -31.20
CA ASP A 373 1.83 -35.51 -31.35
C ASP A 373 2.24 -34.08 -30.94
N ARG A 374 3.54 -33.76 -30.80
CA ARG A 374 4.01 -32.42 -30.34
C ARG A 374 3.37 -31.94 -29.03
N ARG A 375 3.26 -32.83 -28.05
CA ARG A 375 2.63 -32.50 -26.75
C ARG A 375 3.46 -31.48 -26.00
N LEU A 376 2.79 -30.52 -25.33
CA LEU A 376 3.48 -29.50 -24.56
C LEU A 376 3.96 -30.06 -23.22
N VAL A 377 5.23 -29.85 -22.93
CA VAL A 377 5.88 -30.29 -21.69
C VAL A 377 6.35 -29.12 -20.83
N ALA A 378 6.47 -27.93 -21.40
CA ALA A 378 6.70 -26.73 -20.60
C ALA A 378 6.02 -25.48 -21.18
N MET A 379 5.65 -24.55 -20.30
CA MET A 379 5.15 -23.21 -20.63
C MET A 379 5.84 -22.16 -19.76
N ASN A 380 5.99 -20.94 -20.27
CA ASN A 380 6.66 -19.86 -19.53
C ASN A 380 5.64 -18.90 -18.89
N ILE A 381 5.82 -18.60 -17.60
CA ILE A 381 4.93 -17.73 -16.83
C ILE A 381 5.38 -16.27 -16.80
N ALA A 382 6.56 -15.94 -17.34
CA ALA A 382 7.16 -14.61 -17.25
C ALA A 382 6.25 -13.49 -17.77
N LEU A 383 5.64 -13.68 -18.94
CA LEU A 383 4.74 -12.67 -19.54
C LEU A 383 3.45 -12.50 -18.75
N VAL A 384 2.87 -13.60 -18.25
CA VAL A 384 1.67 -13.54 -17.40
C VAL A 384 1.96 -12.80 -16.10
N ILE A 385 3.08 -13.11 -15.44
CA ILE A 385 3.52 -12.39 -14.24
C ILE A 385 3.77 -10.91 -14.56
N PHE A 386 4.42 -10.60 -15.68
CA PHE A 386 4.67 -9.23 -16.09
C PHE A 386 3.37 -8.43 -16.27
N VAL A 387 2.39 -8.98 -17.00
CA VAL A 387 1.07 -8.35 -17.20
C VAL A 387 0.34 -8.18 -15.87
N TYR A 388 0.41 -9.19 -15.00
CA TYR A 388 -0.23 -9.14 -13.69
C TYR A 388 0.39 -8.05 -12.79
N LEU A 389 1.73 -8.00 -12.71
CA LEU A 389 2.44 -6.95 -11.98
C LEU A 389 2.20 -5.57 -12.58
N LEU A 390 2.15 -5.43 -13.90
CA LEU A 390 1.80 -4.17 -14.58
C LEU A 390 0.40 -3.69 -14.16
N THR A 391 -0.55 -4.62 -14.08
CA THR A 391 -1.93 -4.32 -13.64
C THR A 391 -1.93 -3.79 -12.20
N ILE A 392 -1.17 -4.42 -11.29
CA ILE A 392 -1.04 -3.95 -9.91
C ILE A 392 -0.33 -2.59 -9.84
N CYS A 393 0.76 -2.40 -10.59
CA CYS A 393 1.46 -1.11 -10.69
C CYS A 393 0.57 0.00 -11.26
N GLY A 394 -0.45 -0.34 -12.05
CA GLY A 394 -1.47 0.59 -12.55
C GLY A 394 -2.45 1.10 -11.48
N THR A 395 -2.64 0.35 -10.39
CA THR A 395 -3.68 0.65 -9.38
C THR A 395 -3.60 2.05 -8.75
N PRO A 396 -2.42 2.64 -8.43
CA PRO A 396 -2.39 3.98 -7.86
C PRO A 396 -2.89 5.04 -8.84
N TYR A 397 -2.67 4.84 -10.14
CA TYR A 397 -3.16 5.76 -11.18
C TYR A 397 -4.68 5.68 -11.34
N ILE A 398 -5.28 4.51 -11.09
CA ILE A 398 -6.74 4.37 -11.05
C ILE A 398 -7.31 5.16 -9.87
N VAL A 399 -6.66 5.11 -8.70
CA VAL A 399 -7.08 5.91 -7.53
C VAL A 399 -6.95 7.41 -7.81
N THR A 400 -5.86 7.87 -8.41
CA THR A 400 -5.70 9.30 -8.76
C THR A 400 -6.74 9.74 -9.81
N ALA A 401 -6.96 8.96 -10.86
CA ALA A 401 -7.95 9.26 -11.87
C ALA A 401 -9.38 9.27 -11.29
N GLY A 402 -9.73 8.28 -10.46
CA GLY A 402 -11.04 8.20 -9.81
C GLY A 402 -11.30 9.35 -8.85
N THR A 403 -10.31 9.75 -8.05
CA THR A 403 -10.43 10.91 -7.16
C THR A 403 -10.53 12.24 -7.92
N GLN A 404 -9.86 12.38 -9.07
CA GLN A 404 -10.03 13.55 -9.93
C GLN A 404 -11.41 13.58 -10.61
N LEU A 405 -11.87 12.44 -11.13
CA LEU A 405 -13.15 12.32 -11.80
C LEU A 405 -14.32 12.61 -10.83
N THR A 406 -14.27 12.04 -9.63
CA THR A 406 -15.28 12.31 -8.58
C THR A 406 -15.30 13.78 -8.18
N ARG A 407 -14.14 14.45 -8.06
CA ARG A 407 -14.08 15.91 -7.81
C ARG A 407 -14.67 16.74 -8.96
N ARG A 408 -14.50 16.30 -10.21
CA ARG A 408 -15.06 16.97 -11.40
C ARG A 408 -16.56 16.76 -11.54
N LEU A 409 -17.06 15.56 -11.26
CA LEU A 409 -18.47 15.20 -11.38
C LEU A 409 -19.31 15.69 -10.20
N PHE A 410 -18.72 15.73 -9.00
CA PHE A 410 -19.39 16.19 -7.77
C PHE A 410 -18.66 17.37 -7.12
N PRO A 411 -18.48 18.51 -7.82
CA PRO A 411 -17.76 19.67 -7.28
C PRO A 411 -18.46 20.30 -6.06
N ARG A 412 -19.71 19.91 -5.77
CA ARG A 412 -20.52 20.41 -4.64
C ARG A 412 -21.01 19.33 -3.66
N GLY A 413 -20.60 18.06 -3.80
CA GLY A 413 -21.31 16.94 -3.16
C GLY A 413 -20.51 15.92 -2.36
N VAL A 414 -19.18 15.86 -2.47
CA VAL A 414 -18.35 14.85 -1.75
C VAL A 414 -17.41 15.52 -0.75
N GLY A 415 -17.95 16.48 0.00
CA GLY A 415 -17.71 16.46 1.44
C GLY A 415 -18.83 15.63 2.02
N TYR A 416 -18.53 14.41 2.50
CA TYR A 416 -19.52 13.61 3.22
C TYR A 416 -20.24 14.51 4.23
N SER A 417 -21.56 14.45 4.18
CA SER A 417 -22.52 15.15 5.04
C SER A 417 -22.00 15.26 6.48
N CYS A 418 -21.46 16.43 6.83
CA CYS A 418 -21.58 16.95 8.18
C CYS A 418 -22.51 18.14 8.06
N ARG A 419 -23.69 17.99 8.69
CA ARG A 419 -24.63 19.06 9.01
C ARG A 419 -23.93 20.41 9.03
N LYS A 420 -24.38 21.33 8.18
CA LYS A 420 -24.22 22.76 8.41
C LYS A 420 -24.78 23.07 9.81
N VAL A 421 -23.94 22.95 10.83
CA VAL A 421 -24.13 23.74 12.04
C VAL A 421 -23.68 25.12 11.64
N ARG A 422 -24.65 25.94 11.20
CA ARG A 422 -24.51 27.39 11.14
C ARG A 422 -24.16 27.84 12.56
N HIS A 423 -22.88 27.97 12.87
CA HIS A 423 -22.48 28.92 13.89
C HIS A 423 -22.35 30.26 13.17
N SER A 424 -23.34 31.11 13.44
CA SER A 424 -23.21 32.55 13.23
C SER A 424 -21.96 33.00 13.99
N VAL A 425 -20.87 33.23 13.27
CA VAL A 425 -19.78 34.04 13.80
C VAL A 425 -20.34 35.46 13.86
N SER A 426 -20.88 35.82 15.01
CA SER A 426 -21.13 37.21 15.35
C SER A 426 -19.81 37.95 15.17
N GLN A 427 -19.75 38.77 14.11
CA GLN A 427 -18.73 39.77 13.95
C GLN A 427 -18.70 40.60 15.23
N GLN A 428 -17.68 40.43 16.05
CA GLN A 428 -17.38 41.41 17.08
C GLN A 428 -16.81 42.63 16.37
N ARG A 429 -17.73 43.51 15.92
CA ARG A 429 -17.43 44.88 15.54
C ARG A 429 -16.72 45.51 16.74
N VAL A 430 -15.41 45.68 16.64
CA VAL A 430 -14.71 46.68 17.45
C VAL A 430 -15.24 48.02 16.97
N GLY A 431 -16.11 48.64 17.79
CA GLY A 431 -16.69 49.95 17.55
C GLY A 431 -15.59 51.00 17.53
N GLY A 432 -15.15 51.36 16.33
CA GLY A 432 -14.34 52.56 16.10
C GLY A 432 -15.23 53.79 16.15
N SER A 433 -15.24 54.48 17.29
CA SER A 433 -15.76 55.84 17.39
C SER A 433 -14.97 56.76 16.46
N ARG A 434 -15.64 57.30 15.44
CA ARG A 434 -15.10 58.31 14.52
C ARG A 434 -14.85 59.60 15.29
N ARG A 435 -13.58 60.00 15.45
CA ARG A 435 -13.19 61.40 15.60
C ARG A 435 -12.15 61.78 14.55
N ARG A 436 -12.37 62.94 13.92
CA ARG A 436 -11.64 63.52 12.79
C ARG A 436 -10.17 63.83 13.14
N SER A 437 -9.32 63.71 12.10
CA SER A 437 -7.89 64.05 11.91
C SER A 437 -7.46 65.46 12.45
N PRO A 438 -6.16 65.91 12.39
CA PRO A 438 -4.99 65.36 11.67
C PRO A 438 -3.60 65.49 12.37
N ALA A 439 -2.55 64.86 11.79
CA ALA A 439 -1.21 65.44 11.49
C ALA A 439 -0.06 64.39 11.53
N ARG A 440 0.90 64.63 10.62
CA ARG A 440 2.16 63.92 10.33
C ARG A 440 3.10 63.76 11.53
N SER A 441 3.77 62.62 11.60
CA SER A 441 5.21 62.49 11.94
C SER A 441 5.74 61.14 11.44
N PRO A 442 6.93 61.08 10.80
CA PRO A 442 7.56 59.84 10.39
C PRO A 442 8.53 59.36 11.48
N ASP A 443 8.32 58.17 12.03
CA ASP A 443 9.41 57.46 12.70
C ASP A 443 9.38 55.98 12.31
N SER A 444 10.49 55.60 11.70
CA SER A 444 10.85 54.28 11.21
C SER A 444 11.10 53.33 12.38
N THR A 445 10.29 52.30 12.48
CA THR A 445 10.74 51.01 13.00
C THR A 445 10.30 49.92 12.04
N ASN A 446 11.28 49.32 11.37
CA ASN A 446 11.12 48.20 10.44
C ASN A 446 10.47 47.01 11.18
N SER A 447 9.15 46.99 11.21
CA SER A 447 8.36 45.84 11.62
C SER A 447 8.07 45.03 10.37
N ALA A 448 8.90 44.03 10.08
CA ALA A 448 8.64 43.10 8.99
C ALA A 448 7.27 42.44 9.20
N THR A 449 6.29 42.80 8.38
CA THR A 449 4.93 42.28 8.41
C THR A 449 4.97 40.83 7.93
N LEU A 450 4.90 39.90 8.88
CA LEU A 450 4.89 38.45 8.63
C LEU A 450 3.49 37.99 8.26
N ALA A 451 3.30 37.57 7.00
CA ALA A 451 2.07 36.91 6.58
C ALA A 451 2.08 35.45 7.06
N VAL A 452 1.26 35.14 8.06
CA VAL A 452 1.02 33.77 8.53
C VAL A 452 -0.13 33.20 7.68
N LEU A 453 0.13 32.12 6.94
CA LEU A 453 -0.92 31.40 6.21
C LEU A 453 -1.97 30.93 7.22
N ARG A 454 -3.22 31.36 7.01
CA ARG A 454 -4.34 31.01 7.88
C ARG A 454 -4.56 29.49 7.79
N PRO A 455 -4.52 28.74 8.90
CA PRO A 455 -4.67 27.29 8.83
C PRO A 455 -6.04 26.93 8.22
N PRO A 456 -6.13 25.87 7.40
CA PRO A 456 -7.43 25.31 7.07
C PRO A 456 -8.07 24.81 8.37
N ALA A 457 -9.39 24.62 8.39
CA ALA A 457 -10.02 23.94 9.51
C ALA A 457 -9.30 22.57 9.67
N LEU A 458 -8.57 22.41 10.78
CA LEU A 458 -7.78 21.24 11.17
C LEU A 458 -8.61 19.93 11.26
N LEU A 459 -9.89 20.00 10.85
CA LEU A 459 -11.02 19.17 11.24
C LEU A 459 -11.73 18.49 10.05
N THR A 460 -11.23 18.62 8.82
CA THR A 460 -11.72 17.77 7.71
C THR A 460 -10.64 16.73 7.38
N PRO A 461 -10.75 15.51 7.93
CA PRO A 461 -9.84 14.44 7.57
C PRO A 461 -9.92 14.18 6.06
N ASN A 462 -8.78 14.33 5.38
CA ASN A 462 -8.66 14.01 3.96
C ASN A 462 -8.32 12.54 3.72
N ASP A 463 -8.00 11.78 4.78
CA ASP A 463 -7.63 10.37 4.76
C ASP A 463 -8.41 9.57 5.81
N THR A 464 -8.55 8.26 5.55
CA THR A 464 -9.24 7.31 6.44
C THR A 464 -8.61 7.28 7.84
N LYS A 465 -7.29 7.41 7.91
CA LYS A 465 -6.50 7.45 9.14
C LYS A 465 -6.70 8.73 9.95
N GLY A 466 -6.99 9.85 9.30
CA GLY A 466 -7.37 11.09 9.96
C GLY A 466 -8.69 10.98 10.71
N TYR A 467 -9.67 10.25 10.16
CA TYR A 467 -10.95 9.98 10.87
C TYR A 467 -10.74 9.18 12.15
N ILE A 468 -9.90 8.13 12.11
CA ILE A 468 -9.56 7.32 13.28
C ILE A 468 -8.86 8.20 14.34
N ARG A 469 -8.01 9.15 13.92
CA ARG A 469 -7.32 10.08 14.82
C ARG A 469 -8.25 11.10 15.46
N GLN A 470 -9.22 11.62 14.71
CA GLN A 470 -10.24 12.53 15.24
C GLN A 470 -11.06 11.86 16.36
N TRP A 471 -11.23 10.55 16.31
CA TRP A 471 -11.89 9.79 17.38
C TRP A 471 -11.09 9.79 18.70
N PHE A 472 -9.75 9.91 18.65
CA PHE A 472 -8.90 9.97 19.85
C PHE A 472 -8.78 11.37 20.46
N CYS A 473 -9.17 12.43 19.74
CA CYS A 473 -9.24 13.79 20.24
C CYS A 473 -10.57 14.44 19.83
N PRO A 474 -11.67 14.10 20.53
CA PRO A 474 -12.96 14.74 20.26
C PRO A 474 -12.89 16.21 20.69
N ILE A 475 -12.80 17.10 19.70
CA ILE A 475 -12.82 18.54 19.94
C ILE A 475 -14.25 18.95 20.33
N GLN A 476 -14.45 19.37 21.57
CA GLN A 476 -15.71 19.93 22.06
C GLN A 476 -15.51 21.42 22.37
N GLY A 477 -16.39 22.29 21.85
CA GLY A 477 -16.36 23.74 22.12
C GLY A 477 -15.47 24.57 21.18
N SER A 478 -15.19 25.82 21.59
CA SER A 478 -14.36 26.77 20.84
C SER A 478 -12.88 26.56 21.16
N VAL A 479 -12.26 25.58 20.50
CA VAL A 479 -10.84 25.22 20.68
C VAL A 479 -9.99 25.85 19.58
N ALA A 480 -8.87 26.47 19.93
CA ALA A 480 -7.94 27.03 18.96
C ALA A 480 -7.18 25.90 18.24
N CYS A 481 -7.46 25.71 16.95
CA CYS A 481 -6.77 24.71 16.13
C CYS A 481 -5.73 25.38 15.24
N VAL A 482 -4.47 24.98 15.36
CA VAL A 482 -3.33 25.57 14.63
C VAL A 482 -2.48 24.47 14.00
N GLY A 483 -1.79 24.78 12.91
CA GLY A 483 -0.88 23.86 12.25
C GLY A 483 -1.44 23.25 10.97
N GLY A 484 -0.61 22.49 10.26
CA GLY A 484 -0.99 21.87 8.97
C GLY A 484 -1.12 22.87 7.81
N SER A 485 -0.70 24.13 8.02
CA SER A 485 -0.71 25.16 6.98
C SER A 485 0.22 24.81 5.81
N MET A 486 1.27 24.02 6.06
CA MET A 486 2.16 23.50 5.01
C MET A 486 1.43 22.66 3.95
N TYR A 487 0.31 22.01 4.30
CA TYR A 487 -0.46 21.24 3.32
C TYR A 487 -1.16 22.13 2.28
N GLN A 488 -1.44 23.40 2.62
CA GLN A 488 -1.89 24.37 1.61
C GLN A 488 -0.79 24.67 0.60
N LEU A 489 0.45 24.77 1.07
CA LEU A 489 1.62 24.92 0.21
C LEU A 489 1.81 23.70 -0.69
N PHE A 490 1.63 22.48 -0.15
CA PHE A 490 1.68 21.24 -0.93
C PHE A 490 0.54 21.14 -1.95
N HIS A 491 -0.67 21.58 -1.60
CA HIS A 491 -1.78 21.61 -2.55
C HIS A 491 -1.57 22.62 -3.68
N ALA A 492 -1.00 23.78 -3.36
CA ALA A 492 -0.68 24.79 -4.36
C ALA A 492 0.49 24.36 -5.27
N HIS A 493 1.51 23.70 -4.71
CA HIS A 493 2.73 23.33 -5.42
C HIS A 493 3.20 21.90 -5.05
N PRO A 494 2.46 20.86 -5.48
CA PRO A 494 2.72 19.47 -5.05
C PRO A 494 4.07 18.93 -5.50
N GLY A 495 4.69 19.53 -6.52
CA GLY A 495 5.98 19.13 -7.06
C GLY A 495 7.20 19.87 -6.48
N VAL A 496 6.99 20.93 -5.68
CA VAL A 496 8.09 21.85 -5.31
C VAL A 496 8.50 21.67 -3.85
N PHE A 497 7.54 21.71 -2.92
CA PHE A 497 7.85 21.77 -1.48
C PHE A 497 7.69 20.44 -0.75
N GLN A 498 7.16 19.42 -1.41
CA GLN A 498 6.90 18.13 -0.80
C GLN A 498 7.96 17.11 -1.23
N VAL A 499 8.64 16.48 -0.27
CA VAL A 499 9.66 15.47 -0.56
C VAL A 499 9.04 14.28 -1.31
N GLN A 500 7.83 13.87 -0.92
CA GLN A 500 7.07 12.77 -1.51
C GLN A 500 5.66 13.25 -1.85
N GLY A 501 5.41 13.62 -3.11
CA GLY A 501 4.10 14.16 -3.51
C GLY A 501 3.17 13.14 -4.18
N THR A 502 3.53 11.86 -4.18
CA THR A 502 2.70 10.76 -4.72
C THR A 502 2.00 9.97 -3.61
N ILE A 503 2.54 9.96 -2.39
CA ILE A 503 1.96 9.30 -1.21
C ILE A 503 1.57 10.37 -0.20
N ASN A 504 0.37 10.28 0.34
CA ASN A 504 -0.06 11.16 1.42
C ASN A 504 0.68 10.83 2.72
N GLN A 505 1.35 11.84 3.30
CA GLN A 505 2.18 11.69 4.50
C GLN A 505 1.48 12.15 5.79
N THR A 506 0.24 12.62 5.71
CA THR A 506 -0.54 13.12 6.85
C THR A 506 -0.69 12.10 7.98
N ALA A 507 -0.61 10.80 7.69
CA ALA A 507 -0.70 9.74 8.71
C ALA A 507 0.45 9.78 9.73
N SER A 508 1.59 10.36 9.38
CA SER A 508 2.75 10.49 10.27
C SER A 508 2.68 11.71 11.20
N ASP A 509 1.79 12.66 10.93
CA ASP A 509 1.62 13.85 11.77
C ASP A 509 1.16 13.50 13.18
N CYS A 510 1.60 14.31 14.15
CA CYS A 510 1.15 14.24 15.53
C CYS A 510 0.26 15.43 15.86
N PHE A 511 -0.68 15.25 16.80
CA PHE A 511 -1.48 16.34 17.33
C PHE A 511 -1.09 16.59 18.78
N VAL A 512 -0.80 17.83 19.12
CA VAL A 512 -0.49 18.25 20.49
C VAL A 512 -1.68 19.01 21.04
N CYS A 513 -2.30 18.46 22.09
CA CYS A 513 -3.48 19.00 22.74
C CYS A 513 -3.05 19.75 24.01
N GLY A 514 -3.31 21.04 24.10
CA GLY A 514 -2.98 21.88 25.24
C GLY A 514 -4.17 22.08 26.17
N TYR A 515 -3.96 21.79 27.46
CA TYR A 515 -4.97 21.90 28.51
C TYR A 515 -4.61 23.00 29.51
N ASP A 516 -5.63 23.70 30.00
CA ASP A 516 -5.48 24.67 31.09
C ASP A 516 -5.46 24.01 32.48
N LYS A 517 -5.43 24.84 33.53
CA LYS A 517 -5.48 24.40 34.93
C LYS A 517 -6.77 23.67 35.30
N SER A 518 -7.86 23.93 34.58
CA SER A 518 -9.18 23.34 34.80
C SER A 518 -9.38 22.06 33.98
N ASP A 519 -8.31 21.55 33.35
CA ASP A 519 -8.32 20.40 32.45
C ASP A 519 -9.21 20.56 31.21
N VAL A 520 -9.45 21.82 30.80
CA VAL A 520 -10.21 22.13 29.59
C VAL A 520 -9.26 22.22 28.41
N LEU A 521 -9.63 21.60 27.28
CA LEU A 521 -8.88 21.67 26.04
C LEU A 521 -8.93 23.10 25.47
N VAL A 522 -7.78 23.75 25.38
CA VAL A 522 -7.66 25.15 24.90
C VAL A 522 -7.13 25.22 23.48
N GLU A 523 -6.14 24.38 23.15
CA GLU A 523 -5.52 24.37 21.82
C GLU A 523 -5.25 22.96 21.30
N VAL A 524 -5.30 22.81 19.98
CA VAL A 524 -4.84 21.62 19.26
C VAL A 524 -3.89 22.06 18.16
N VAL A 525 -2.66 21.59 18.22
CA VAL A 525 -1.61 21.90 17.24
C VAL A 525 -1.25 20.67 16.44
N CYS A 526 -1.46 20.71 15.12
CA CYS A 526 -0.94 19.68 14.21
C CYS A 526 0.55 19.95 13.94
N VAL A 527 1.39 18.97 14.21
CA VAL A 527 2.83 19.03 13.95
C VAL A 527 3.25 17.95 12.96
N SER A 528 4.05 18.37 11.98
CA SER A 528 4.55 17.52 10.90
C SER A 528 6.07 17.47 10.91
N LEU A 529 6.64 16.39 10.37
CA LEU A 529 8.09 16.22 10.31
C LEU A 529 8.71 17.11 9.23
N VAL A 530 9.80 17.78 9.58
CA VAL A 530 10.61 18.59 8.65
C VAL A 530 11.08 17.76 7.45
N SER A 531 11.32 16.46 7.65
CA SER A 531 11.73 15.53 6.59
C SER A 531 10.70 15.34 5.47
N GLN A 532 9.46 15.81 5.64
CA GLN A 532 8.44 15.83 4.60
C GLN A 532 8.56 17.04 3.66
N VAL A 533 9.30 18.08 4.07
CA VAL A 533 9.45 19.34 3.34
C VAL A 533 10.75 19.35 2.56
N ASP A 534 10.65 19.63 1.26
CA ASP A 534 11.80 19.84 0.39
C ASP A 534 12.11 21.34 0.36
N LEU A 535 13.18 21.73 1.07
CA LEU A 535 13.69 23.10 1.13
C LEU A 535 14.95 23.28 0.27
N THR A 536 15.28 22.30 -0.59
CA THR A 536 16.47 22.40 -1.42
C THR A 536 16.37 23.64 -2.33
N PRO A 537 17.37 24.54 -2.31
CA PRO A 537 17.33 25.76 -3.11
C PRO A 537 17.64 25.40 -4.56
N HIS A 538 16.61 25.06 -5.33
CA HIS A 538 16.74 24.99 -6.78
C HIS A 538 16.23 26.27 -7.39
N LYS A 539 17.12 26.90 -8.18
CA LYS A 539 16.87 27.98 -9.16
C LYS A 539 15.58 27.70 -9.93
N HIS A 540 14.44 28.08 -9.37
CA HIS A 540 13.19 28.13 -10.08
C HIS A 540 12.95 29.59 -10.44
N ASP A 541 12.55 29.79 -11.70
CA ASP A 541 12.35 31.10 -12.30
C ASP A 541 11.47 31.95 -11.38
N SER A 542 12.09 32.97 -10.79
CA SER A 542 11.55 33.78 -9.71
C SER A 542 10.18 34.41 -10.05
N ARG A 543 9.79 34.43 -11.32
CA ARG A 543 8.58 35.08 -11.82
C ARG A 543 7.27 34.33 -11.50
N ASP A 544 7.26 32.99 -11.53
CA ASP A 544 6.01 32.23 -11.31
C ASP A 544 5.64 32.12 -9.82
N VAL A 545 6.64 31.95 -8.96
CA VAL A 545 6.47 31.90 -7.49
C VAL A 545 6.07 33.28 -6.92
N VAL A 546 6.61 34.37 -7.48
CA VAL A 546 6.31 35.76 -7.08
C VAL A 546 4.88 36.16 -7.43
N THR A 547 4.41 35.85 -8.64
CA THR A 547 3.10 36.32 -9.14
C THR A 547 1.94 35.65 -8.38
N TYR A 548 2.12 34.40 -7.94
CA TYR A 548 1.11 33.67 -7.18
C TYR A 548 1.15 33.91 -5.68
N LEU A 549 2.31 34.08 -5.05
CA LEU A 549 2.33 34.45 -3.62
C LEU A 549 1.68 35.81 -3.39
N SER A 550 1.86 36.77 -4.30
CA SER A 550 1.14 38.05 -4.26
C SER A 550 -0.38 37.86 -4.40
N ARG A 551 -0.85 37.08 -5.39
CA ARG A 551 -2.29 36.79 -5.58
C ARG A 551 -2.91 35.93 -4.47
N SER A 552 -2.15 35.04 -3.86
CA SER A 552 -2.61 34.16 -2.77
C SER A 552 -2.78 34.95 -1.48
N ILE A 553 -1.84 35.86 -1.18
CA ILE A 553 -1.97 36.82 -0.07
C ILE A 553 -3.20 37.71 -0.27
N ASP A 554 -3.44 38.18 -1.50
CA ASP A 554 -4.59 39.04 -1.83
C ASP A 554 -5.96 38.31 -1.84
N SER A 555 -5.99 37.02 -2.19
CA SER A 555 -7.24 36.23 -2.28
C SER A 555 -7.63 35.50 -0.98
N ILE A 556 -6.69 35.29 -0.04
CA ILE A 556 -6.93 34.54 1.20
C ILE A 556 -7.50 35.40 2.33
N GLY A 557 -7.63 36.73 2.16
CA GLY A 557 -8.12 37.59 3.25
C GLY A 557 -7.27 37.41 4.51
N CYS A 558 -5.94 37.46 4.31
CA CYS A 558 -4.96 37.23 5.35
C CYS A 558 -5.08 38.35 6.40
N GLY A 559 -5.54 38.00 7.60
CA GLY A 559 -5.51 38.92 8.74
C GLY A 559 -4.04 39.12 9.13
N THR A 560 -3.53 40.33 8.97
CA THR A 560 -2.22 40.73 9.46
C THR A 560 -2.22 40.68 10.99
N THR A 561 -1.66 39.62 11.56
CA THR A 561 -1.31 39.61 12.98
C THR A 561 0.16 40.00 13.09
N THR A 562 0.40 41.18 13.67
CA THR A 562 1.73 41.64 14.04
C THR A 562 2.25 40.78 15.18
N VAL A 563 2.97 39.70 14.85
CA VAL A 563 3.78 38.99 15.85
C VAL A 563 5.01 39.84 16.13
N ARG A 564 4.94 40.66 17.18
CA ARG A 564 6.09 41.39 17.72
C ARG A 564 7.03 40.36 18.36
N ASN A 565 8.06 39.95 17.61
CA ASN A 565 9.05 39.01 18.10
C ASN A 565 9.96 39.71 19.12
N ASN A 566 9.82 39.34 20.40
CA ASN A 566 10.97 39.44 21.29
C ASN A 566 11.97 38.33 20.90
N PRO A 567 13.27 38.64 20.73
CA PRO A 567 14.30 37.68 20.30
C PRO A 567 14.67 36.60 21.35
N LEU A 568 13.85 36.38 22.39
CA LEU A 568 14.21 35.62 23.58
C LEU A 568 13.30 34.43 23.91
N THR A 569 12.25 34.14 23.12
CA THR A 569 11.37 32.98 23.37
C THR A 569 11.55 31.92 22.30
N GLU A 570 12.32 30.90 22.62
CA GLU A 570 12.38 29.66 21.84
C GLU A 570 11.07 28.87 21.97
N PHE A 571 10.58 28.33 20.86
CA PHE A 571 9.39 27.48 20.80
C PHE A 571 9.77 26.01 20.65
N ALA A 572 8.96 25.08 21.16
CA ALA A 572 9.25 23.63 21.07
C ALA A 572 9.32 23.08 19.63
N VAL A 573 8.62 23.71 18.69
CA VAL A 573 8.56 23.29 17.28
C VAL A 573 8.93 24.44 16.35
N GLY A 574 9.44 24.08 15.17
CA GLY A 574 9.76 25.03 14.12
C GLY A 574 8.52 25.59 13.42
N ARG A 575 8.74 26.58 12.56
CA ARG A 575 7.69 27.19 11.73
C ARG A 575 8.22 27.43 10.32
N LEU A 576 7.39 27.18 9.33
CA LEU A 576 7.64 27.64 7.97
C LEU A 576 7.14 29.07 7.84
N VAL A 577 8.02 29.96 7.40
CA VAL A 577 7.74 31.38 7.28
C VAL A 577 7.94 31.81 5.84
N VAL A 578 6.95 32.51 5.28
CA VAL A 578 7.11 33.17 3.98
C VAL A 578 7.73 34.55 4.23
N GLY A 579 8.96 34.73 3.79
CA GLY A 579 9.69 35.99 3.88
C GLY A 579 9.08 37.06 2.99
N GLY A 580 8.94 38.27 3.52
CA GLY A 580 8.55 39.46 2.76
C GLY A 580 9.62 39.85 1.74
N ARG A 581 9.19 40.54 0.69
CA ARG A 581 10.05 41.14 -0.34
C ARG A 581 11.14 41.97 0.34
N ARG A 582 12.43 41.69 0.09
CA ARG A 582 13.51 42.58 0.54
C ARG A 582 13.46 43.84 -0.33
N ASP A 583 13.29 44.99 0.31
CA ASP A 583 13.18 46.31 -0.33
C ASP A 583 14.54 46.92 -0.75
N ASP A 584 15.60 46.11 -0.83
CA ASP A 584 16.90 46.56 -1.33
C ASP A 584 16.96 46.40 -2.85
N GLY A 585 16.38 47.36 -3.58
CA GLY A 585 16.79 47.75 -4.95
C GLY A 585 16.73 46.74 -6.09
N GLY A 586 16.27 45.51 -5.88
CA GLY A 586 16.18 44.48 -6.93
C GLY A 586 15.02 43.54 -6.69
N SER A 587 14.50 42.93 -7.75
CA SER A 587 13.33 42.05 -7.76
C SER A 587 13.53 40.75 -6.94
N GLY A 588 13.60 40.85 -5.61
CA GLY A 588 13.72 39.71 -4.71
C GLY A 588 12.41 38.94 -4.63
N ALA A 589 12.44 37.64 -4.95
CA ALA A 589 11.30 36.75 -4.75
C ALA A 589 11.01 36.52 -3.25
N PRO A 590 9.74 36.33 -2.85
CA PRO A 590 9.42 35.85 -1.51
C PRO A 590 10.07 34.48 -1.29
N SER A 591 10.91 34.37 -0.27
CA SER A 591 11.61 33.13 0.09
C SER A 591 10.86 32.39 1.20
N ILE A 592 10.80 31.07 1.15
CA ILE A 592 10.30 30.26 2.27
C ILE A 592 11.48 29.92 3.17
N GLU A 593 11.40 30.35 4.42
CA GLU A 593 12.42 30.15 5.42
C GLU A 593 11.91 29.20 6.51
N LEU A 594 12.68 28.16 6.81
CA LEU A 594 12.43 27.30 7.96
C LEU A 594 13.04 27.94 9.20
N ARG A 595 12.19 28.44 10.10
CA ARG A 595 12.62 28.82 11.45
C ARG A 595 12.62 27.57 12.32
N ARG A 596 13.81 27.15 12.73
CA ARG A 596 13.99 25.97 13.58
C ARG A 596 13.40 26.21 14.98
N GLY A 597 12.77 25.18 15.53
CA GLY A 597 12.37 25.17 16.93
C GLY A 597 13.57 24.94 17.85
N ALA A 598 13.32 24.99 19.15
CA ALA A 598 14.28 24.69 20.20
C ALA A 598 14.99 23.35 19.93
N ASN A 599 16.26 23.26 20.31
CA ASN A 599 17.09 22.06 20.14
C ASN A 599 17.12 21.49 18.71
N ASN A 600 16.93 22.33 17.69
CA ASN A 600 16.83 21.89 16.30
C ASN A 600 15.72 20.83 16.11
N SER A 601 14.53 21.13 16.64
CA SER A 601 13.35 20.27 16.57
C SER A 601 13.07 19.79 15.14
N ALA A 602 12.83 18.47 15.01
CA ALA A 602 12.46 17.84 13.74
C ALA A 602 10.99 18.07 13.36
N TRP A 603 10.24 18.83 14.16
CA TRP A 603 8.83 19.10 13.98
C TRP A 603 8.57 20.56 13.62
N ILE A 604 7.58 20.78 12.75
CA ILE A 604 7.07 22.07 12.34
C ILE A 604 5.55 22.09 12.46
N MET A 605 4.95 23.28 12.60
CA MET A 605 3.50 23.49 12.55
C MET A 605 3.10 24.43 11.41
#